data_AF-A0A521TG14-F1
#
_entry.id   AF-A0A521TG14-F1
#
_cell.length_a   1.000
_cell.length_b   1.000
_cell.length_c   1.000
_cell.angle_alpha   90.00
_cell.angle_beta   90.00
_cell.angle_gamma   90.00
#
_symmetry.space_group_name_H-M   'P 1'
#
loop_
_entity.id
_entity.type
_entity.pdbx_description
1 polymer ?
#
loop_
_entity_poly.entity_id
_entity_poly.type
_entity_poly.pdbx_seq_one_letter_code
_entity_poly.pdbx_strand_id
1 'polypeptide(L)'
;MELEHEKNGGPYTKDEQRKRRDEVYRLHFEYGYSARKIAEFLKVNRGTINRDIMQLYANIANKWRHLDPEVFVRNQVERLELQRTRLRKQLDKVESFHEKIIVEKIILDIDMKITNLQIRLVETTSNIHKRISDGINEWQKEEKSGKRVFLQEMFFEVSEKAYKKLYNIYKEDMKF
;
A
#
# COMPACT_ATOMS: atom_id res chain seq x y z
N MET A 1 3.92 -32.67 -17.42
CA MET A 1 4.32 -31.70 -18.47
C MET A 1 5.74 -31.30 -18.14
N GLU A 2 6.72 -31.86 -18.84
CA GLU A 2 8.14 -31.60 -18.63
C GLU A 2 8.49 -30.20 -19.17
N LEU A 3 9.09 -29.36 -18.34
CA LEU A 3 9.66 -28.08 -18.74
C LEU A 3 11.10 -28.34 -19.20
N GLU A 4 11.31 -28.45 -20.52
CA GLU A 4 12.65 -28.37 -21.11
C GLU A 4 13.26 -27.00 -20.76
N HIS A 5 14.17 -26.99 -19.79
CA HIS A 5 14.91 -25.82 -19.38
C HIS A 5 16.35 -25.93 -19.87
N GLU A 6 16.61 -25.45 -21.08
CA GLU A 6 17.95 -25.06 -21.48
C GLU A 6 17.96 -23.69 -22.17
N LYS A 7 18.40 -22.67 -21.42
CA LYS A 7 19.65 -22.00 -21.81
C LYS A 7 20.33 -21.23 -20.68
N ASN A 8 21.53 -21.69 -20.36
CA ASN A 8 22.56 -21.02 -19.56
C ASN A 8 23.49 -20.19 -20.47
N GLY A 9 22.94 -19.31 -21.31
CA GLY A 9 23.72 -18.38 -22.14
C GLY A 9 23.06 -18.01 -23.47
N GLY A 10 23.29 -16.76 -23.91
CA GLY A 10 22.73 -16.15 -25.12
C GLY A 10 21.59 -15.15 -24.86
N PRO A 11 21.28 -14.23 -25.80
CA PRO A 11 20.17 -13.29 -25.65
C PRO A 11 18.83 -14.02 -25.72
N TYR A 12 17.95 -13.77 -24.76
CA TYR A 12 16.56 -14.25 -24.80
C TYR A 12 15.76 -13.52 -25.88
N THR A 13 14.95 -14.24 -26.63
CA THR A 13 13.95 -13.66 -27.54
C THR A 13 12.87 -12.90 -26.76
N LYS A 14 12.11 -12.03 -27.44
CA LYS A 14 11.05 -11.24 -26.79
C LYS A 14 9.98 -12.11 -26.13
N ASP A 15 9.63 -13.23 -26.75
CA ASP A 15 8.58 -14.13 -26.25
C ASP A 15 9.07 -14.94 -25.04
N GLU A 16 10.31 -15.40 -25.05
CA GLU A 16 10.91 -16.07 -23.88
C GLU A 16 11.04 -15.12 -22.69
N GLN A 17 11.43 -13.86 -22.94
CA GLN A 17 11.44 -12.85 -21.89
C GLN A 17 10.04 -12.59 -21.33
N ARG A 18 9.01 -12.60 -22.17
CA ARG A 18 7.62 -12.42 -21.71
C ARG A 18 7.17 -13.59 -20.84
N LYS A 19 7.30 -14.84 -21.32
CA LYS A 19 6.95 -16.04 -20.55
C LYS A 19 7.70 -16.10 -19.21
N ARG A 20 8.99 -15.78 -19.23
CA ARG A 20 9.79 -15.70 -18.01
C ARG A 20 9.26 -14.62 -17.06
N ARG A 21 8.96 -13.41 -17.55
CA ARG A 21 8.41 -12.34 -16.71
C ARG A 21 7.04 -12.69 -16.11
N ASP A 22 6.18 -13.37 -16.86
CA ASP A 22 4.87 -13.82 -16.35
C ASP A 22 5.05 -14.82 -15.21
N GLU A 23 6.00 -15.74 -15.34
CA GLU A 23 6.31 -16.71 -14.28
C GLU A 23 7.04 -16.08 -13.09
N VAL A 24 7.95 -15.13 -13.33
CA VAL A 24 8.56 -14.30 -12.27
C VAL A 24 7.49 -13.51 -11.52
N TYR A 25 6.49 -12.98 -12.23
CA TYR A 25 5.37 -12.27 -11.61
C TYR A 25 4.62 -13.18 -10.64
N ARG A 26 4.22 -14.38 -11.11
CA ARG A 26 3.53 -15.38 -10.31
C ARG A 26 4.33 -15.75 -9.05
N LEU A 27 5.59 -16.14 -9.23
CA LEU A 27 6.45 -16.58 -8.13
C LEU A 27 6.76 -15.46 -7.12
N HIS A 28 7.00 -14.23 -7.59
CA HIS A 28 7.37 -13.12 -6.72
C HIS A 28 6.18 -12.47 -6.03
N PHE A 29 5.13 -12.15 -6.78
CA PHE A 29 4.01 -11.36 -6.27
C PHE A 29 2.88 -12.20 -5.68
N GLU A 30 2.64 -13.42 -6.20
CA GLU A 30 1.56 -14.29 -5.67
C GLU A 30 2.05 -15.23 -4.57
N TYR A 31 3.25 -15.80 -4.73
CA TYR A 31 3.83 -16.72 -3.76
C TYR A 31 4.90 -16.13 -2.85
N GLY A 32 5.36 -14.89 -3.11
CA GLY A 32 6.28 -14.19 -2.22
C GLY A 32 7.72 -14.71 -2.24
N TYR A 33 8.14 -15.43 -3.29
CA TYR A 33 9.51 -15.94 -3.37
C TYR A 33 10.54 -14.83 -3.62
N SER A 34 11.72 -14.99 -3.02
CA SER A 34 12.86 -14.10 -3.25
C SER A 34 13.47 -14.31 -4.64
N ALA A 35 14.12 -13.28 -5.19
CA ALA A 35 14.80 -13.39 -6.48
C ALA A 35 15.84 -14.52 -6.54
N ARG A 36 16.47 -14.84 -5.41
CA ARG A 36 17.38 -15.99 -5.27
C ARG A 36 16.62 -17.30 -5.49
N LYS A 37 15.48 -17.48 -4.82
CA LYS A 37 14.68 -18.71 -4.91
C LYS A 37 14.07 -18.88 -6.30
N ILE A 38 13.63 -17.79 -6.91
CA ILE A 38 13.11 -17.77 -8.28
C ILE A 38 14.20 -18.13 -9.29
N ALA A 39 15.42 -17.61 -9.11
CA ALA A 39 16.57 -17.97 -9.94
C ALA A 39 16.88 -19.47 -9.88
N GLU A 40 16.75 -20.10 -8.69
CA GLU A 40 16.86 -21.55 -8.52
C GLU A 40 15.76 -22.30 -9.27
N PHE A 41 14.49 -21.89 -9.13
CA PHE A 41 13.36 -22.55 -9.79
C PHE A 41 13.41 -22.48 -11.31
N LEU A 42 13.73 -21.31 -11.86
CA LEU A 42 13.72 -21.07 -13.30
C LEU A 42 15.05 -21.41 -13.97
N LYS A 43 16.08 -21.76 -13.19
CA LYS A 43 17.46 -21.93 -13.65
C LYS A 43 17.96 -20.72 -14.45
N VAL A 44 17.66 -19.51 -13.96
CA VAL A 44 18.04 -18.23 -14.60
C VAL A 44 18.93 -17.42 -13.66
N ASN A 45 19.88 -16.67 -14.22
CA ASN A 45 20.75 -15.77 -13.44
C ASN A 45 19.93 -14.80 -12.56
N ARG A 46 20.30 -14.70 -11.27
CA ARG A 46 19.64 -13.80 -10.29
C ARG A 46 19.54 -12.35 -10.76
N GLY A 47 20.56 -11.84 -11.45
CA GLY A 47 20.57 -10.48 -12.00
C GLY A 47 19.52 -10.27 -13.11
N THR A 48 19.21 -11.31 -13.89
CA THR A 48 18.10 -11.27 -14.86
C THR A 48 16.77 -11.25 -14.14
N ILE A 49 16.58 -12.10 -13.13
CA ILE A 49 15.36 -12.10 -12.30
C ILE A 49 15.16 -10.74 -11.60
N ASN A 50 16.22 -10.16 -11.04
CA ASN A 50 16.15 -8.83 -10.43
C ASN A 50 15.73 -7.75 -11.44
N ARG A 51 16.28 -7.78 -12.66
CA ARG A 51 15.86 -6.85 -13.73
C ARG A 51 14.40 -7.04 -14.11
N ASP A 52 13.94 -8.29 -14.22
CA ASP A 52 12.54 -8.59 -14.50
C ASP A 52 11.62 -8.08 -13.38
N ILE A 53 11.99 -8.31 -12.12
CA ILE A 53 11.26 -7.79 -10.95
C ILE A 53 11.21 -6.26 -10.99
N MET A 54 12.34 -5.59 -11.22
CA MET A 54 12.39 -4.13 -11.36
C MET A 54 11.49 -3.63 -12.50
N GLN A 55 11.50 -4.31 -13.65
CA GLN A 55 10.65 -3.96 -14.79
C GLN A 55 9.16 -4.17 -14.46
N LEU A 56 8.82 -5.24 -13.73
CA LEU A 56 7.46 -5.48 -13.26
C LEU A 56 7.02 -4.39 -12.29
N TYR A 57 7.86 -3.99 -11.32
CA TYR A 57 7.59 -2.84 -10.45
C TYR A 57 7.43 -1.53 -11.23
N ALA A 58 8.25 -1.28 -12.25
CA ALA A 58 8.11 -0.10 -13.11
C ALA A 58 6.83 -0.13 -13.95
N ASN A 59 6.43 -1.30 -14.46
CA ASN A 59 5.17 -1.48 -15.19
C ASN A 59 3.96 -1.30 -14.29
N ILE A 60 4.03 -1.81 -13.07
CA ILE A 60 3.09 -1.55 -12.00
C ILE A 60 3.05 -0.04 -11.78
N ALA A 61 4.14 0.60 -11.37
CA ALA A 61 4.21 2.05 -11.13
C ALA A 61 3.72 2.92 -12.32
N ASN A 62 3.99 2.54 -13.56
CA ASN A 62 3.53 3.26 -14.76
C ASN A 62 2.04 3.05 -15.03
N LYS A 63 1.49 1.84 -14.80
CA LYS A 63 0.03 1.63 -14.73
C LYS A 63 -0.58 2.43 -13.58
N TRP A 64 0.21 2.77 -12.57
CA TRP A 64 -0.24 3.44 -11.36
C TRP A 64 -0.18 4.96 -11.42
N ARG A 65 0.28 5.56 -12.53
CA ARG A 65 0.06 6.99 -12.79
C ARG A 65 -1.42 7.40 -12.84
N HIS A 66 -2.32 6.42 -12.89
CA HIS A 66 -3.77 6.59 -12.87
C HIS A 66 -4.49 5.81 -11.75
N LEU A 67 -3.75 5.21 -10.80
CA LEU A 67 -4.36 4.48 -9.71
C LEU A 67 -4.60 5.39 -8.51
N ASP A 68 -5.85 5.41 -8.11
CA ASP A 68 -6.33 5.93 -6.84
C ASP A 68 -5.47 5.37 -5.68
N PRO A 69 -4.78 6.23 -4.89
CA PRO A 69 -4.01 5.83 -3.72
C PRO A 69 -4.81 4.95 -2.75
N GLU A 70 -6.13 5.12 -2.68
CA GLU A 70 -7.01 4.31 -1.86
C GLU A 70 -7.02 2.84 -2.33
N VAL A 71 -7.08 2.62 -3.65
CA VAL A 71 -7.01 1.28 -4.25
C VAL A 71 -5.68 0.61 -3.94
N PHE A 72 -4.58 1.36 -3.97
CA PHE A 72 -3.28 0.81 -3.60
C PHE A 72 -3.24 0.35 -2.14
N VAL A 73 -3.64 1.22 -1.21
CA VAL A 73 -3.65 0.90 0.22
C VAL A 73 -4.56 -0.30 0.48
N ARG A 74 -5.75 -0.34 -0.12
CA ARG A 74 -6.67 -1.48 -0.03
C ARG A 74 -6.01 -2.79 -0.48
N ASN A 75 -5.35 -2.80 -1.63
CA ASN A 75 -4.66 -3.99 -2.12
C ASN A 75 -3.53 -4.45 -1.18
N GLN A 76 -2.84 -3.52 -0.50
CA GLN A 76 -1.83 -3.90 0.50
C GLN A 76 -2.48 -4.51 1.75
N VAL A 77 -3.59 -3.94 2.23
CA VAL A 77 -4.34 -4.48 3.36
C VAL A 77 -4.86 -5.88 3.04
N GLU A 78 -5.44 -6.11 1.86
CA GLU A 78 -5.92 -7.43 1.43
C GLU A 78 -4.79 -8.48 1.41
N ARG A 79 -3.61 -8.11 0.92
CA ARG A 79 -2.44 -9.02 0.92
C ARG A 79 -2.00 -9.40 2.33
N LEU A 80 -1.95 -8.41 3.23
CA LEU A 80 -1.60 -8.63 4.63
C LEU A 80 -2.65 -9.51 5.33
N GLU A 81 -3.94 -9.30 5.05
CA GLU A 81 -5.04 -10.11 5.57
C GLU A 81 -4.98 -11.58 5.11
N LEU A 82 -4.64 -11.81 3.83
CA LEU A 82 -4.42 -13.15 3.32
C LEU A 82 -3.25 -13.84 4.00
N GLN A 83 -2.13 -13.14 4.22
CA GLN A 83 -0.98 -13.66 4.95
C GLN A 83 -1.34 -14.00 6.41
N ARG A 84 -2.05 -13.09 7.10
CA ARG A 84 -2.55 -13.30 8.46
C ARG A 84 -3.43 -14.56 8.54
N THR A 85 -4.34 -14.71 7.59
CA THR A 85 -5.25 -15.88 7.52
C THR A 85 -4.47 -17.19 7.36
N ARG A 86 -3.43 -17.22 6.52
CA ARG A 86 -2.57 -18.40 6.35
C ARG A 86 -1.81 -18.73 7.62
N LEU A 87 -1.27 -17.72 8.30
CA LEU A 87 -0.53 -17.90 9.55
C LEU A 87 -1.43 -18.38 10.69
N ARG A 88 -2.67 -17.88 10.80
CA ARG A 88 -3.65 -18.40 11.76
C ARG A 88 -3.95 -19.88 11.54
N LYS A 89 -4.18 -20.29 10.28
CA LYS A 89 -4.36 -21.71 9.95
C LYS A 89 -3.13 -22.57 10.23
N GLN A 90 -1.93 -21.99 10.16
CA GLN A 90 -0.70 -22.68 10.52
C GLN A 90 -0.57 -22.80 12.04
N LEU A 91 -0.93 -21.75 12.78
CA LEU A 91 -0.89 -21.72 14.25
C LEU A 91 -1.69 -22.86 14.88
N ASP A 92 -2.84 -23.20 14.32
CA ASP A 92 -3.69 -24.32 14.77
C ASP A 92 -3.02 -25.70 14.61
N LYS A 93 -1.99 -25.80 13.76
CA LYS A 93 -1.28 -27.05 13.44
C LYS A 93 0.08 -27.17 14.13
N VAL A 94 0.55 -26.10 14.78
CA VAL A 94 1.87 -26.07 15.41
C VAL A 94 1.77 -26.66 16.81
N GLU A 95 2.51 -27.73 17.07
CA GLU A 95 2.58 -28.37 18.39
C GLU A 95 3.67 -27.74 19.28
N SER A 96 4.75 -27.25 18.67
CA SER A 96 5.88 -26.64 19.38
C SER A 96 5.49 -25.25 19.93
N PHE A 97 5.60 -25.10 21.24
CA PHE A 97 5.35 -23.81 21.91
C PHE A 97 6.23 -22.67 21.35
N HIS A 98 7.49 -22.95 21.04
CA HIS A 98 8.40 -21.94 20.51
C HIS A 98 7.98 -21.46 19.11
N GLU A 99 7.63 -22.40 18.23
CA GLU A 99 7.13 -22.08 16.89
C GLU A 99 5.80 -21.33 16.96
N LYS A 100 4.94 -21.69 17.92
CA LYS A 100 3.67 -21.02 18.17
C LYS A 100 3.88 -19.53 18.48
N ILE A 101 4.80 -19.21 19.39
CA ILE A 101 5.16 -17.83 19.72
C ILE A 101 5.70 -17.07 18.49
N ILE A 102 6.52 -17.73 17.66
CA ILE A 102 7.05 -17.09 16.44
C ILE A 102 5.91 -16.72 15.50
N VAL A 103 4.98 -17.65 15.24
CA VAL A 103 3.83 -17.40 14.36
C VAL A 103 2.94 -16.28 14.93
N GLU A 104 2.67 -16.28 16.24
CA GLU A 104 1.92 -15.22 16.92
C GLU A 104 2.57 -13.84 16.77
N LYS A 105 3.90 -13.74 16.92
CA LYS A 105 4.64 -12.48 16.70
C LYS A 105 4.50 -11.99 15.27
N ILE A 106 4.59 -12.88 14.28
CA ILE A 106 4.43 -12.48 12.87
C ILE A 106 3.00 -12.00 12.60
N ILE A 107 1.99 -12.63 13.20
CA ILE A 107 0.60 -12.16 13.12
C ILE A 107 0.46 -10.76 13.71
N LEU A 108 1.03 -10.51 14.89
CA LEU A 108 1.03 -9.20 15.53
C LEU A 108 1.70 -8.13 14.65
N ASP A 109 2.85 -8.44 14.06
CA ASP A 109 3.53 -7.53 13.13
C ASP A 109 2.67 -7.18 11.91
N ILE A 110 1.91 -8.15 11.39
CA ILE A 110 0.96 -7.92 10.29
C ILE A 110 -0.18 -7.01 10.74
N ASP A 111 -0.77 -7.27 11.92
CA ASP A 111 -1.85 -6.45 12.46
C ASP A 111 -1.39 -5.01 12.68
N MET A 112 -0.19 -4.80 13.22
CA MET A 112 0.42 -3.46 13.35
C MET A 112 0.59 -2.77 11.99
N LYS A 113 1.01 -3.49 10.95
CA LYS A 113 1.16 -2.92 9.60
C LYS A 113 -0.20 -2.50 9.00
N ILE A 114 -1.23 -3.31 9.18
CA ILE A 114 -2.59 -2.97 8.72
C ILE A 114 -3.09 -1.70 9.44
N THR A 115 -2.98 -1.65 10.76
CA THR A 115 -3.37 -0.48 11.56
C THR A 115 -2.63 0.78 11.12
N ASN A 116 -1.31 0.70 10.92
CA ASN A 116 -0.51 1.84 10.46
C ASN A 116 -0.90 2.32 9.06
N LEU A 117 -1.27 1.41 8.15
CA LEU A 117 -1.78 1.78 6.82
C LEU A 117 -3.13 2.51 6.92
N GLN A 118 -4.02 2.05 7.80
CA GLN A 118 -5.32 2.69 8.04
C GLN A 118 -5.15 4.09 8.64
N ILE A 119 -4.31 4.24 9.66
CA ILE A 119 -4.00 5.55 10.28
C ILE A 119 -3.50 6.53 9.22
N ARG A 120 -2.52 6.12 8.40
CA ARG A 120 -1.98 6.98 7.34
C ARG A 120 -3.01 7.37 6.29
N LEU A 121 -3.97 6.49 5.99
CA LEU A 121 -5.05 6.79 5.04
C LEU A 121 -5.96 7.88 5.62
N VAL A 122 -6.38 7.73 6.88
CA VAL A 122 -7.19 8.73 7.59
C VAL A 122 -6.47 10.07 7.69
N GLU A 123 -5.19 10.07 8.07
CA GLU A 123 -4.36 11.28 8.14
C GLU A 123 -4.23 11.96 6.76
N THR A 124 -4.08 11.17 5.69
CA THR A 124 -3.98 11.71 4.33
C THR A 124 -5.28 12.38 3.91
N THR A 125 -6.42 11.73 4.13
CA THR A 125 -7.75 12.28 3.84
C THR A 125 -7.99 13.57 4.64
N SER A 126 -7.70 13.54 5.94
CA SER A 126 -7.78 14.69 6.84
C SER A 126 -6.92 15.87 6.35
N ASN A 127 -5.68 15.60 5.91
CA ASN A 127 -4.78 16.61 5.34
C ASN A 127 -5.29 17.19 4.01
N ILE A 128 -5.88 16.36 3.14
CA ILE A 128 -6.47 16.81 1.88
C ILE A 128 -7.63 17.76 2.16
N HIS A 129 -8.58 17.36 3.01
CA HIS A 129 -9.72 18.20 3.36
C HIS A 129 -9.30 19.52 4.00
N LYS A 130 -8.27 19.50 4.87
CA LYS A 130 -7.70 20.72 5.44
C LYS A 130 -7.18 21.66 4.36
N ARG A 131 -6.36 21.16 3.44
CA ARG A 131 -5.81 21.98 2.33
C ARG A 131 -6.92 22.57 1.45
N ILE A 132 -7.96 21.78 1.16
CA ILE A 132 -9.12 22.26 0.41
C ILE A 132 -9.84 23.37 1.20
N SER A 133 -10.12 23.16 2.49
CA SER A 133 -10.78 24.16 3.34
C SER A 133 -9.96 25.43 3.45
N ASP A 134 -8.63 25.32 3.60
CA ASP A 134 -7.72 26.47 3.67
C ASP A 134 -7.76 27.27 2.37
N GLY A 135 -7.68 26.58 1.22
CA GLY A 135 -7.78 27.23 -0.10
C GLY A 135 -9.13 27.91 -0.36
N ILE A 136 -10.25 27.28 0.04
CA ILE A 136 -11.57 27.91 -0.07
C ILE A 136 -11.67 29.16 0.81
N ASN A 137 -11.15 29.08 2.04
CA ASN A 137 -11.18 30.22 2.97
C ASN A 137 -10.29 31.38 2.49
N GLU A 138 -9.14 31.09 1.89
CA GLU A 138 -8.30 32.10 1.24
C GLU A 138 -9.04 32.78 0.08
N TRP A 139 -9.63 31.99 -0.82
CA TRP A 139 -10.43 32.53 -1.92
C TRP A 139 -11.62 33.37 -1.42
N GLN A 140 -12.38 32.90 -0.42
CA GLN A 140 -13.50 33.64 0.16
C GLN A 140 -13.08 34.93 0.87
N LYS A 141 -11.82 35.02 1.32
CA LYS A 141 -11.24 36.23 1.90
C LYS A 141 -10.89 37.25 0.82
N GLU A 142 -10.32 36.80 -0.30
CA GLU A 142 -10.05 37.64 -1.48
C GLU A 142 -11.36 38.23 -2.04
N GLU A 143 -12.42 37.43 -2.13
CA GLU A 143 -13.75 37.84 -2.58
C GLU A 143 -14.55 38.66 -1.55
N LYS A 144 -14.02 38.88 -0.35
CA LYS A 144 -14.68 39.62 0.76
C LYS A 144 -16.10 39.11 1.08
N SER A 145 -16.35 37.82 0.91
CA SER A 145 -17.68 37.22 1.05
C SER A 145 -18.27 37.27 2.47
N GLY A 146 -17.43 37.44 3.50
CA GLY A 146 -17.84 37.38 4.91
C GLY A 146 -18.18 35.97 5.42
N LYS A 147 -18.01 34.96 4.56
CA LYS A 147 -18.29 33.56 4.85
C LYS A 147 -16.99 32.76 4.94
N ARG A 148 -17.04 31.64 5.67
CA ARG A 148 -15.94 30.69 5.83
C ARG A 148 -16.47 29.27 5.79
N VAL A 149 -15.61 28.36 5.39
CA VAL A 149 -15.86 26.93 5.50
C VAL A 149 -15.17 26.40 6.76
N PHE A 150 -15.96 25.70 7.58
CA PHE A 150 -15.52 25.08 8.82
C PHE A 150 -15.81 23.57 8.78
N LEU A 151 -14.93 22.79 9.44
CA LEU A 151 -14.87 21.32 9.55
C LEU A 151 -14.17 20.56 8.42
N GLN A 152 -13.39 19.56 8.86
CA GLN A 152 -12.42 18.79 8.08
C GLN A 152 -13.02 17.55 7.41
N GLU A 153 -14.28 17.19 7.69
CA GLU A 153 -14.95 16.02 7.09
C GLU A 153 -16.28 16.36 6.40
N MET A 154 -16.88 17.49 6.75
CA MET A 154 -18.06 18.05 6.11
C MET A 154 -17.89 19.56 6.04
N PHE A 155 -17.95 20.12 4.83
CA PHE A 155 -17.79 21.55 4.62
C PHE A 155 -19.08 22.29 5.03
N PHE A 156 -19.07 22.95 6.18
CA PHE A 156 -20.17 23.84 6.58
C PHE A 156 -19.82 25.28 6.28
N GLU A 157 -20.68 25.95 5.52
CA GLU A 157 -20.58 27.39 5.32
C GLU A 157 -21.09 28.10 6.58
N VAL A 158 -20.25 28.91 7.19
CA VAL A 158 -20.54 29.64 8.42
C VAL A 158 -20.14 31.11 8.28
N SER A 159 -20.74 31.97 9.11
CA SER A 159 -20.28 33.36 9.20
C SER A 159 -18.87 33.43 9.79
N GLU A 160 -18.09 34.45 9.42
CA GLU A 160 -16.75 34.71 9.99
C GLU A 160 -16.73 34.68 11.53
N LYS A 161 -17.78 35.24 12.18
CA LYS A 161 -17.90 35.24 13.64
C LYS A 161 -18.07 33.83 14.21
N ALA A 162 -18.93 33.01 13.57
CA ALA A 162 -19.13 31.63 13.98
C ALA A 162 -17.88 30.78 13.74
N TYR A 163 -17.20 30.98 12.60
CA TYR A 163 -15.92 30.32 12.30
C TYR A 163 -14.90 30.53 13.40
N LYS A 164 -14.65 31.79 13.81
CA LYS A 164 -13.66 32.10 14.86
C LYS A 164 -14.00 31.41 16.20
N LYS A 165 -15.28 31.41 16.58
CA LYS A 165 -15.73 30.75 17.82
C LYS A 165 -15.49 29.24 17.76
N LEU A 166 -15.94 28.59 16.68
CA LEU A 166 -15.81 27.14 16.53
C LEU A 166 -14.34 26.71 16.39
N TYR A 167 -13.52 27.49 15.70
CA TYR A 167 -12.09 27.22 15.53
C TYR A 167 -11.31 27.32 16.84
N ASN A 168 -11.69 28.23 17.74
CA ASN A 168 -11.06 28.33 19.05
C ASN A 168 -11.41 27.12 19.93
N ILE A 169 -12.67 26.68 19.94
CA ILE A 169 -13.10 25.46 20.64
C ILE A 169 -12.31 24.25 20.11
N TYR A 170 -12.25 24.10 18.78
CA TYR A 170 -11.48 23.04 18.14
C TYR A 170 -9.98 23.05 18.53
N LYS A 171 -9.36 24.23 18.58
CA LYS A 171 -7.95 24.38 18.99
C LYS A 171 -7.71 24.02 20.46
N GLU A 172 -8.69 24.23 21.32
CA GLU A 172 -8.61 23.86 22.74
C GLU A 172 -8.70 22.35 22.90
N ASP A 173 -9.62 21.71 22.17
CA ASP A 173 -9.79 20.24 22.20
C ASP A 173 -8.59 19.49 21.60
N MET A 174 -7.93 20.05 20.58
CA MET A 174 -6.77 19.44 19.91
C MET A 174 -5.44 19.58 20.67
N LYS A 175 -5.41 20.17 21.87
CA LYS A 175 -4.20 20.34 22.70
C LYS A 175 -3.88 19.15 23.62
N PHE A 176 -4.67 18.08 23.58
CA PHE A 176 -4.46 16.87 24.37
C PHE A 176 -3.59 15.83 23.67
#